data_AF-A0A0D7A904-F1
#
_entry.id   AF-A0A0D7A904-F1
#
_cell.length_a   1.000
_cell.length_b   1.000
_cell.length_c   1.000
_cell.angle_alpha   90.00
_cell.angle_beta   90.00
_cell.angle_gamma   90.00
#
_symmetry.space_group_name_H-M   'P 1'
#
loop_
_entity.id
_entity.type
_entity.pdbx_description
1 polymer ?
#
loop_
_entity_poly.entity_id
_entity_poly.type
_entity_poly.pdbx_seq_one_letter_code
_entity_poly.pdbx_strand_id
1 'polypeptide(L)'
;LQSGSIVYELGTEAEAQWLRQEAVLRAFMQRYGGEYSHQPREYPVMVRFLPIQTEIESSAVLRGIKRDNRLRPGEIQHARWVKAIARRRENQAVANVVFYFTTPEAANKAI
;
A
#
# COMPACT_ATOMS: atom_id res chain seq x y z
N LEU A 1 0.45 21.07 1.50
CA LEU A 1 -0.77 20.35 1.97
C LEU A 1 -1.94 20.86 1.15
N GLN A 2 -2.45 20.10 0.18
CA GLN A 2 -3.57 20.55 -0.70
C GLN A 2 -4.81 19.65 -0.63
N SER A 3 -4.91 18.79 0.39
CA SER A 3 -5.94 17.75 0.46
C SER A 3 -6.34 17.43 1.91
N GLY A 4 -6.97 18.35 2.64
CA GLY A 4 -7.61 18.07 3.94
C GLY A 4 -6.77 17.27 4.96
N SER A 5 -5.45 17.29 4.87
CA SER A 5 -4.57 16.41 5.64
C SER A 5 -4.07 17.15 6.87
N ILE A 6 -4.11 16.48 8.03
CA ILE A 6 -3.57 17.01 9.28
C ILE A 6 -2.16 16.47 9.47
N VAL A 7 -1.22 17.35 9.81
CA VAL A 7 0.12 16.96 10.26
C VAL A 7 0.16 17.16 11.76
N TYR A 8 0.49 16.10 12.49
CA TYR A 8 0.70 16.16 13.93
C TYR A 8 2.21 16.18 14.20
N GLU A 9 2.71 17.28 14.77
CA GLU A 9 4.12 17.45 15.11
C GLU A 9 4.34 17.05 16.58
N LEU A 10 5.42 16.30 16.82
CA LEU A 10 5.81 15.82 18.14
C LEU A 10 7.19 16.36 18.48
N GLY A 11 7.48 16.52 19.78
CA GLY A 11 8.71 17.16 20.23
C GLY A 11 9.96 16.31 19.97
N THR A 12 9.80 14.99 19.82
CA THR A 12 10.90 14.06 19.59
C THR A 12 10.56 12.94 18.61
N GLU A 13 11.60 12.32 18.04
CA GLU A 13 11.44 11.12 17.22
C GLU A 13 10.88 9.95 18.03
N ALA A 14 11.28 9.80 19.29
CA ALA A 14 10.82 8.71 20.16
C ALA A 14 9.30 8.78 20.40
N GLU A 15 8.75 9.97 20.60
CA GLU A 15 7.30 10.19 20.70
C GLU A 15 6.59 9.82 19.40
N ALA A 16 7.17 10.18 18.25
CA ALA A 16 6.61 9.82 16.95
C ALA A 16 6.64 8.31 16.70
N GLN A 17 7.70 7.62 17.11
CA GLN A 17 7.79 6.17 17.04
C GLN A 17 6.78 5.50 17.98
N TRP A 18 6.60 6.02 19.20
CA TRP A 18 5.58 5.55 20.14
C TRP A 18 4.16 5.71 19.58
N LEU A 19 3.83 6.89 19.04
CA LEU A 19 2.51 7.16 18.46
C LEU A 19 2.21 6.25 17.26
N ARG A 20 3.23 5.84 16.49
CA ARG A 20 3.09 4.93 15.34
C ARG A 20 2.82 3.48 15.70
N GLN A 21 2.97 3.08 16.97
CA GLN A 21 2.64 1.72 17.38
C GLN A 21 1.14 1.46 17.20
N GLU A 22 0.76 0.30 16.64
CA GLU A 22 -0.62 0.06 16.19
C GLU A 22 -1.68 0.30 17.29
N ALA A 23 -1.44 -0.20 18.50
CA ALA A 23 -2.34 -0.02 19.63
C ALA A 23 -2.48 1.46 20.04
N VAL A 24 -1.37 2.19 20.08
CA VAL A 24 -1.32 3.61 20.48
C VAL A 24 -2.00 4.47 19.41
N LEU A 25 -1.63 4.27 18.14
CA LEU A 25 -2.22 4.98 17.01
C LEU A 25 -3.73 4.76 16.94
N ARG A 26 -4.20 3.52 17.12
CA ARG A 26 -5.62 3.19 17.14
C ARG A 26 -6.35 3.93 18.26
N ALA A 27 -5.81 3.90 19.49
CA ALA A 27 -6.41 4.61 20.62
C ALA A 27 -6.41 6.14 20.40
N PHE A 28 -5.32 6.69 19.85
CA PHE A 28 -5.23 8.10 19.49
C PHE A 28 -6.28 8.48 18.44
N MET A 29 -6.40 7.74 17.35
CA MET A 29 -7.39 8.01 16.30
C MET A 29 -8.84 7.88 16.80
N GLN A 30 -9.13 6.93 17.70
CA GLN A 30 -10.47 6.82 18.30
C GLN A 30 -10.85 8.04 19.13
N ARG A 31 -9.88 8.67 19.81
CA ARG A 31 -10.14 9.80 20.71
C ARG A 31 -10.01 11.16 20.02
N TYR A 32 -9.10 11.28 19.07
CA TYR A 32 -8.70 12.56 18.45
C TYR A 32 -8.87 12.58 16.92
N GLY A 33 -9.15 11.44 16.29
CA GLY A 33 -9.25 11.33 14.83
C GLY A 33 -10.53 11.95 14.26
N GLY A 34 -11.64 11.94 15.00
CA GLY A 34 -12.92 12.43 14.49
C GLY A 34 -13.30 11.74 13.17
N GLU A 35 -13.51 12.52 12.11
CA GLU A 35 -13.79 12.01 10.75
C GLU A 35 -12.52 11.63 9.95
N TYR A 36 -11.34 11.92 10.48
CA TYR A 36 -10.08 11.64 9.81
C TYR A 36 -9.65 10.19 10.05
N SER A 37 -9.19 9.54 8.98
CA SER A 37 -8.54 8.23 9.05
C SER A 37 -7.03 8.38 8.94
N HIS A 38 -6.28 7.54 9.65
CA HIS A 38 -4.85 7.41 9.43
C HIS A 38 -4.61 6.66 8.11
N GLN A 39 -3.84 7.26 7.22
CA GLN A 39 -3.35 6.61 6.01
C GLN A 39 -1.88 6.25 6.20
N PRO A 40 -1.53 4.94 6.29
CA PRO A 40 -0.14 4.51 6.36
C PRO A 40 0.63 5.03 5.14
N ARG A 41 1.93 5.29 5.35
CA ARG A 41 2.80 5.61 4.23
C ARG A 41 2.97 4.37 3.36
N GLU A 42 2.71 4.53 2.07
CA GLU A 42 2.87 3.47 1.08
C GLU A 42 3.97 3.84 0.07
N TYR A 43 4.61 2.81 -0.45
CA TYR A 43 5.70 2.92 -1.43
C TYR A 43 5.25 2.24 -2.72
N PRO A 44 4.66 3.01 -3.66
CA PRO A 44 4.10 2.43 -4.89
C PRO A 44 5.20 2.04 -5.87
N VAL A 45 5.15 0.80 -6.38
CA VAL A 45 6.01 0.30 -7.46
C VAL A 45 5.14 -0.09 -8.65
N MET A 46 5.50 0.41 -9.83
CA MET A 46 4.77 0.13 -11.07
C MET A 46 5.35 -1.12 -11.76
N VAL A 47 4.52 -2.14 -11.92
CA VAL A 47 4.83 -3.35 -12.68
C VAL A 47 4.13 -3.29 -14.03
N ARG A 48 4.90 -3.45 -15.11
CA ARG A 48 4.38 -3.38 -16.49
C ARG A 48 4.11 -4.77 -17.05
N PHE A 49 3.12 -4.85 -17.93
CA PHE A 49 2.81 -6.05 -18.74
C PHE A 49 2.38 -7.29 -17.94
N LEU A 50 1.64 -7.11 -16.84
CA LEU A 50 1.08 -8.23 -16.09
C LEU A 50 -0.13 -8.83 -16.83
N PRO A 51 -0.26 -10.16 -16.95
CA PRO A 51 -1.42 -10.80 -17.56
C PRO A 51 -2.73 -10.37 -16.88
N ILE A 52 -3.72 -9.94 -17.66
CA ILE A 52 -4.97 -9.38 -17.12
C ILE A 52 -5.81 -10.40 -16.36
N GLN A 53 -5.54 -11.69 -16.54
CA GLN A 53 -6.15 -12.81 -15.82
C GLN A 53 -5.61 -12.97 -14.40
N THR A 54 -4.52 -12.26 -14.04
CA THR A 54 -3.97 -12.31 -12.69
C THR A 54 -4.90 -11.59 -11.72
N GLU A 55 -5.46 -12.31 -10.75
CA GLU A 55 -6.32 -11.74 -9.71
C GLU A 55 -5.49 -10.97 -8.66
N ILE A 56 -4.90 -9.84 -9.04
CA ILE A 56 -4.00 -9.06 -8.16
C ILE A 56 -4.66 -8.47 -6.91
N GLU A 57 -5.99 -8.42 -6.87
CA GLU A 57 -6.77 -7.99 -5.69
C GLU A 57 -7.08 -9.17 -4.76
N SER A 58 -6.82 -10.42 -5.18
CA SER A 58 -6.99 -11.62 -4.37
C SER A 58 -5.87 -11.76 -3.35
N SER A 59 -6.23 -11.86 -2.07
CA SER A 59 -5.26 -12.07 -0.99
C SER A 59 -4.44 -13.35 -1.18
N ALA A 60 -5.01 -14.39 -1.80
CA ALA A 60 -4.33 -15.66 -2.07
C ALA A 60 -3.25 -15.50 -3.14
N VAL A 61 -3.56 -14.81 -4.24
CA VAL A 61 -2.59 -14.51 -5.30
C VAL A 61 -1.47 -13.62 -4.78
N LEU A 62 -1.79 -12.57 -4.01
CA LEU A 62 -0.78 -11.72 -3.37
C LEU A 62 0.13 -12.50 -2.41
N ARG A 63 -0.40 -13.48 -1.66
CA ARG A 63 0.44 -14.37 -0.84
C ARG A 63 1.40 -15.21 -1.70
N GLY A 64 0.95 -15.73 -2.84
CA GLY A 64 1.79 -16.43 -3.80
C GLY A 64 2.92 -15.53 -4.32
N ILE A 65 2.59 -14.34 -4.81
CA ILE A 65 3.56 -13.35 -5.29
C ILE A 65 4.60 -13.02 -4.21
N LYS A 66 4.16 -12.80 -2.96
CA LYS A 66 5.09 -12.55 -1.84
C LYS A 66 6.07 -13.70 -1.65
N ARG A 67 5.57 -14.93 -1.56
CA ARG A 67 6.38 -16.14 -1.37
C ARG A 67 7.40 -16.29 -2.51
N ASP A 68 6.94 -16.19 -3.74
CA ASP A 68 7.76 -16.45 -4.93
C ASP A 68 8.87 -15.39 -5.09
N ASN A 69 8.66 -14.17 -4.56
CA ASN A 69 9.65 -13.08 -4.56
C ASN A 69 10.40 -12.92 -3.22
N ARG A 70 10.27 -13.88 -2.29
CA ARG A 70 10.91 -13.84 -0.96
C ARG A 70 10.58 -12.56 -0.18
N LEU A 71 9.36 -12.06 -0.34
CA LEU A 71 8.82 -10.95 0.43
C LEU A 71 8.19 -11.48 1.71
N ARG A 72 8.33 -10.72 2.80
CA ARG A 72 7.73 -11.04 4.09
C ARG A 72 6.21 -10.82 4.06
N PRO A 73 5.45 -11.53 4.91
CA PRO A 73 4.06 -11.17 5.17
C PRO A 73 3.95 -9.68 5.51
N GLY A 74 2.95 -9.00 4.94
CA GLY A 74 2.74 -7.56 5.15
C GLY A 74 3.58 -6.60 4.30
N GLU A 75 4.58 -7.07 3.53
CA GLU A 75 5.41 -6.16 2.72
C GLU A 75 4.69 -5.56 1.51
N ILE A 76 3.70 -6.27 0.94
CA ILE A 76 2.72 -5.72 -0.01
C ILE A 76 1.40 -5.52 0.73
N GLN A 77 0.96 -4.26 0.83
CA GLN A 77 -0.31 -3.87 1.44
C GLN A 77 -1.48 -4.26 0.52
N HIS A 78 -1.41 -3.83 -0.74
CA HIS A 78 -2.40 -4.14 -1.76
C HIS A 78 -1.81 -3.89 -3.17
N ALA A 79 -2.58 -4.23 -4.20
CA ALA A 79 -2.24 -3.92 -5.59
C ALA A 79 -3.48 -3.41 -6.32
N ARG A 80 -3.29 -2.58 -7.34
CA ARG A 80 -4.39 -2.16 -8.21
C ARG A 80 -3.96 -2.02 -9.66
N TRP A 81 -4.88 -2.27 -10.57
CA TRP A 81 -4.69 -1.97 -11.99
C TRP A 81 -4.61 -0.46 -12.22
N VAL A 82 -3.67 -0.02 -13.06
CA VAL A 82 -3.57 1.39 -13.47
C VAL A 82 -4.77 1.80 -14.33
N LYS A 83 -5.22 0.88 -15.20
CA LYS A 83 -6.40 1.08 -16.05
C LYS A 83 -7.56 0.23 -15.56
N ALA A 84 -8.71 0.87 -15.35
CA ALA A 84 -9.98 0.19 -15.09
C ALA A 84 -10.30 -0.79 -16.24
N ILE A 85 -11.00 -1.88 -15.90
CA ILE A 85 -11.36 -2.94 -16.85
C ILE A 85 -12.15 -2.36 -18.04
N ALA A 86 -13.10 -1.46 -17.78
CA ALA A 86 -13.90 -0.78 -18.81
C ALA A 86 -13.09 0.09 -19.80
N ARG A 87 -11.82 0.39 -19.51
CA ARG A 87 -10.92 1.19 -20.36
C ARG A 87 -9.83 0.35 -21.04
N ARG A 88 -9.91 -0.98 -20.95
CA ARG A 88 -8.99 -1.90 -21.63
C ARG A 88 -9.44 -2.08 -23.08
N ARG A 89 -8.50 -2.37 -23.97
CA ARG A 89 -8.84 -2.79 -25.34
C ARG A 89 -9.41 -4.20 -25.29
N GLU A 90 -10.34 -4.51 -26.19
CA GLU A 90 -11.05 -5.81 -26.25
C GLU A 90 -10.09 -7.02 -26.26
N ASN A 91 -8.96 -6.90 -26.96
CA ASN A 91 -7.96 -7.97 -27.10
C ASN A 91 -6.68 -7.73 -26.28
N GLN A 92 -6.76 -6.94 -25.20
CA GLN A 92 -5.60 -6.62 -24.37
C GLN A 92 -5.26 -7.79 -23.44
N ALA A 93 -4.14 -8.48 -23.69
CA ALA A 93 -3.70 -9.61 -22.84
C ALA A 93 -2.97 -9.20 -21.55
N VAL A 94 -2.36 -8.00 -21.53
CA VAL A 94 -1.54 -7.53 -20.41
C VAL A 94 -1.86 -6.08 -20.03
N ALA A 95 -1.68 -5.72 -18.77
CA ALA A 95 -1.87 -4.36 -18.27
C ALA A 95 -0.84 -3.99 -17.19
N ASN A 96 -0.82 -2.72 -16.79
CA ASN A 96 0.08 -2.22 -15.75
C ASN A 96 -0.62 -2.24 -14.39
N VAL A 97 0.14 -2.63 -13.36
CA VAL A 97 -0.29 -2.70 -11.96
C VAL A 97 0.60 -1.81 -11.12
N VAL A 98 0.02 -1.22 -10.08
CA VAL A 98 0.78 -0.62 -8.98
C VAL A 98 0.67 -1.54 -7.78
N PHE A 99 1.81 -1.99 -7.27
CA PHE A 99 1.92 -2.67 -5.98
C PHE A 99 2.30 -1.64 -4.92
N TYR A 100 1.59 -1.66 -3.80
CA TYR A 100 1.80 -0.74 -2.69
C TYR A 100 2.53 -1.47 -1.57
N PHE A 101 3.78 -1.06 -1.34
CA PHE A 101 4.62 -1.64 -0.30
C PHE A 101 4.55 -0.85 0.99
N THR A 102 4.81 -1.51 2.13
CA THR A 102 4.78 -0.90 3.46
C THR A 102 6.12 -0.31 3.89
N THR A 103 7.21 -0.67 3.21
CA THR A 103 8.56 -0.18 3.50
C THR A 103 9.31 0.19 2.21
N PRO A 104 10.24 1.15 2.27
CA PRO A 104 11.08 1.48 1.12
C PRO A 104 12.02 0.32 0.77
N GLU A 105 12.49 -0.46 1.73
CA GLU A 105 13.37 -1.62 1.49
C GLU A 105 12.65 -2.70 0.65
N ALA A 106 11.39 -3.01 0.99
CA ALA A 106 10.61 -3.98 0.23
C ALA A 106 10.26 -3.47 -1.17
N ALA A 107 9.95 -2.17 -1.30
CA ALA A 107 9.73 -1.54 -2.59
C ALA A 107 10.98 -1.60 -3.48
N ASN A 108 12.14 -1.27 -2.92
CA ASN A 108 13.41 -1.27 -3.65
C ASN A 108 13.84 -2.67 -4.09
N LYS A 109 13.53 -3.70 -3.31
CA LYS A 109 13.80 -5.10 -3.69
C LYS A 109 12.98 -5.56 -4.90
N ALA A 110 11.86 -4.89 -5.20
CA ALA A 110 10.97 -5.23 -6.31
C ALA A 110 11.31 -4.50 -7.62
N ILE A 111 12.38 -3.69 -7.64
CA ILE A 111 12.89 -2.93 -8.81
C ILE A 111 14.19 -3.57 -9.29
#